data_AF-A0A8T0WH94-F1
#
_entry.id   AF-A0A8T0WH94-F1
#
_cell.length_a   1.000
_cell.length_b   1.000
_cell.length_c   1.000
_cell.angle_alpha   90.00
_cell.angle_beta   90.00
_cell.angle_gamma   90.00
#
_symmetry.space_group_name_H-M   'P 1'
#
loop_
_entity.id
_entity.type
_entity.pdbx_description
1 polymer ?
#
loop_
_entity_poly.entity_id
_entity_poly.type
_entity_poly.pdbx_seq_one_letter_code
_entity_poly.pdbx_strand_id
1 'polypeptide(L)'
;MDPVGAPSSSGIIALVRSHLEAGWEKHIHSAATYRAFNDRRGRMALERHGCDSGLLRSSLVVPFDESILLWHMATDLCFYGYHHHGDAPAPGAACAAAWCTASASRLRQKAARCREMSNYMAHLLCENPQMLMVGARWHLFKDAYEDLCETLGKETSTPKDEKELAQRVIAKVELPQPVGPEGEGGGGFVRDARALAEALLALGDDGMWEVIEGVWVEMLCFSGGRCRGYLHAKALGTGGEFLNYVWLLMSYMGMETLAERMQRAELPSAGGDAGAAPRIPGELHAGGAPTTTDEIVIMEGEV
;
A
#
# COMPACT_ATOMS: atom_id res chain seq x y z
N MET A 1 -9.08 31.61 3.14
CA MET A 1 -9.09 30.18 3.44
C MET A 1 -7.98 29.58 2.62
N ASP A 2 -6.87 29.22 3.25
CA ASP A 2 -5.82 28.42 2.59
C ASP A 2 -6.10 26.95 2.93
N PRO A 3 -6.57 26.11 2.00
CA PRO A 3 -6.62 24.68 2.21
C PRO A 3 -5.47 24.08 1.41
N VAL A 4 -4.25 24.28 1.89
CA VAL A 4 -3.11 23.48 1.43
C VAL A 4 -2.52 22.89 2.70
N GLY A 5 -2.66 21.57 2.82
CA GLY A 5 -2.20 20.81 3.98
C GLY A 5 -0.73 21.07 4.29
N ALA A 6 -0.32 20.69 5.50
CA ALA A 6 1.05 20.82 5.99
C ALA A 6 2.09 20.44 4.91
N PRO A 7 3.27 21.09 4.86
CA PRO A 7 4.27 20.92 3.79
C PRO A 7 4.70 19.46 3.52
N SER A 8 4.49 18.55 4.47
CA SER A 8 4.66 17.11 4.30
C SER A 8 3.59 16.48 3.38
N SER A 9 2.31 16.82 3.60
CA SER A 9 1.17 16.27 2.84
C SER A 9 1.21 16.63 1.35
N SER A 10 1.68 17.83 1.00
CA SER A 10 1.83 18.24 -0.40
C SER A 10 2.93 17.43 -1.11
N GLY A 11 4.00 17.09 -0.40
CA GLY A 11 5.06 16.20 -0.90
C GLY A 11 4.55 14.79 -1.20
N ILE A 12 3.75 14.21 -0.30
CA ILE A 12 3.17 12.87 -0.50
C ILE A 12 2.19 12.87 -1.67
N ILE A 13 1.33 13.90 -1.78
CA ILE A 13 0.41 14.03 -2.93
C ILE A 13 1.15 14.16 -4.26
N ALA A 14 2.30 14.85 -4.30
CA ALA A 14 3.13 14.93 -5.49
C ALA A 14 3.71 13.55 -5.89
N LEU A 15 4.11 12.72 -4.91
CA LEU A 15 4.55 11.35 -5.16
C LEU A 15 3.43 10.48 -5.73
N VAL A 16 2.23 10.56 -5.13
CA VAL A 16 1.04 9.85 -5.64
C VAL A 16 0.73 10.28 -7.07
N ARG A 17 0.71 11.58 -7.36
CA ARG A 17 0.48 12.08 -8.72
C ARG A 17 1.49 11.51 -9.70
N SER A 18 2.79 11.62 -9.40
CA SER A 18 3.86 11.12 -10.26
C SER A 18 3.75 9.62 -10.49
N HIS A 19 3.36 8.85 -9.46
CA HIS A 19 3.11 7.42 -9.57
C HIS A 19 1.97 7.10 -10.54
N LEU A 20 0.85 7.83 -10.45
CA LEU A 20 -0.31 7.65 -11.32
C LEU A 20 -0.02 8.07 -12.77
N GLU A 21 0.67 9.19 -12.98
CA GLU A 21 1.11 9.66 -14.31
C GLU A 21 2.01 8.61 -14.97
N ALA A 22 3.01 8.11 -14.25
CA ALA A 22 3.88 7.03 -14.75
C ALA A 22 3.10 5.75 -15.04
N GLY A 23 2.04 5.46 -14.27
CA GLY A 23 1.12 4.35 -14.52
C GLY A 23 0.49 4.43 -15.91
N TRP A 24 -0.14 5.57 -16.22
CA TRP A 24 -0.77 5.81 -17.52
C TRP A 24 0.23 5.83 -18.67
N GLU A 25 1.38 6.48 -18.49
CA GLU A 25 2.37 6.62 -19.55
C GLU A 25 3.06 5.31 -19.91
N LYS A 26 3.38 4.48 -18.90
CA LYS A 26 4.38 3.40 -19.06
C LYS A 26 3.87 2.00 -18.73
N HIS A 27 2.73 1.87 -18.05
CA HIS A 27 2.30 0.58 -17.50
C HIS A 27 0.87 0.18 -17.90
N ILE A 28 -0.02 1.14 -18.19
CA ILE A 28 -1.43 0.87 -18.48
C ILE A 28 -1.68 0.96 -19.99
N HIS A 29 -1.82 -0.20 -20.64
CA HIS A 29 -2.05 -0.31 -22.09
C HIS A 29 -3.26 -1.16 -22.46
N SER A 30 -3.94 -1.73 -21.46
CA SER A 30 -5.10 -2.60 -21.60
C SER A 30 -5.91 -2.64 -20.30
N ALA A 31 -7.13 -3.19 -20.35
CA ALA A 31 -7.92 -3.45 -19.16
C ALA A 31 -7.21 -4.39 -18.17
N ALA A 32 -6.45 -5.38 -18.64
CA ALA A 32 -5.71 -6.30 -17.78
C ALA A 32 -4.60 -5.57 -17.01
N THR A 33 -3.80 -4.74 -17.71
CA THR A 33 -2.73 -3.96 -17.07
C THR A 33 -3.27 -2.84 -16.18
N TYR A 34 -4.43 -2.26 -16.50
CA TYR A 34 -5.13 -1.30 -15.64
C TYR A 34 -5.51 -1.93 -14.30
N ARG A 35 -6.15 -3.10 -14.33
CA ARG A 35 -6.52 -3.85 -13.12
C ARG A 35 -5.28 -4.25 -12.32
N ALA A 36 -4.26 -4.77 -13.02
CA ALA A 36 -3.00 -5.17 -12.38
C ALA A 36 -2.32 -3.99 -11.68
N PHE A 37 -2.32 -2.80 -12.30
CA PHE A 37 -1.74 -1.58 -11.73
C PHE A 37 -2.48 -1.15 -10.44
N ASN A 38 -3.82 -1.11 -10.48
CA ASN A 38 -4.62 -0.77 -9.30
C ASN A 38 -4.52 -1.84 -8.18
N ASP A 39 -4.17 -3.08 -8.55
CA ASP A 39 -3.98 -4.21 -7.63
C ASP A 39 -2.59 -4.29 -7.00
N ARG A 40 -1.68 -3.37 -7.33
CA ARG A 40 -0.36 -3.33 -6.70
C ARG A 40 -0.38 -2.69 -5.32
N ARG A 41 0.52 -3.18 -4.47
CA ARG A 41 0.70 -2.79 -3.06
C ARG A 41 2.17 -2.50 -2.73
N GLY A 42 3.01 -2.34 -3.76
CA GLY A 42 4.47 -2.20 -3.64
C GLY A 42 5.26 -3.00 -4.67
N ARG A 43 4.59 -3.84 -5.48
CA ARG A 43 5.27 -4.71 -6.45
C ARG A 43 6.02 -3.90 -7.50
N MET A 44 5.46 -2.78 -7.95
CA MET A 44 6.13 -1.98 -8.97
C MET A 44 7.40 -1.32 -8.41
N ALA A 45 7.38 -0.87 -7.16
CA ALA A 45 8.56 -0.38 -6.47
C ALA A 45 9.64 -1.45 -6.43
N LEU A 46 9.30 -2.69 -6.04
CA LEU A 46 10.27 -3.80 -6.06
C LEU A 46 10.80 -4.10 -7.46
N GLU A 47 9.93 -4.16 -8.48
CA GLU A 47 10.30 -4.42 -9.88
C GLU A 47 11.31 -3.38 -10.40
N ARG A 48 11.09 -2.08 -10.12
CA ARG A 48 11.98 -0.98 -10.55
C ARG A 48 13.39 -1.09 -9.98
N HIS A 49 13.54 -1.67 -8.80
CA HIS A 49 14.82 -1.83 -8.11
C HIS A 49 15.39 -3.26 -8.23
N GLY A 50 14.82 -4.12 -9.07
CA GLY A 50 15.29 -5.50 -9.26
C GLY A 50 15.11 -6.40 -8.03
N CYS A 51 14.17 -6.04 -7.14
CA CYS A 51 13.97 -6.64 -5.82
C CYS A 51 12.65 -7.42 -5.72
N ASP A 52 11.99 -7.73 -6.84
CA ASP A 52 10.70 -8.45 -6.89
C ASP A 52 10.83 -9.96 -6.67
N SER A 53 11.65 -10.38 -5.70
CA SER A 53 11.85 -11.79 -5.35
C SER A 53 12.13 -11.98 -3.85
N GLY A 54 12.13 -13.23 -3.40
CA GLY A 54 12.47 -13.58 -2.02
C GLY A 54 11.58 -12.90 -0.97
N LEU A 55 12.21 -12.48 0.13
CA LEU A 55 11.53 -11.94 1.31
C LEU A 55 10.77 -10.63 1.01
N LEU A 56 11.35 -9.75 0.19
CA LEU A 56 10.72 -8.47 -0.19
C LEU A 56 9.42 -8.72 -0.97
N ARG A 57 9.41 -9.71 -1.87
CA ARG A 57 8.21 -10.09 -2.60
C ARG A 57 7.16 -10.71 -1.67
N SER A 58 7.58 -11.66 -0.83
CA SER A 58 6.66 -12.41 0.04
C SER A 58 5.97 -11.51 1.06
N SER A 59 6.66 -10.47 1.56
CA SER A 59 6.10 -9.50 2.52
C SER A 59 4.95 -8.66 1.95
N LEU A 60 4.77 -8.63 0.62
CA LEU A 60 3.65 -7.96 -0.06
C LEU A 60 2.51 -8.91 -0.47
N VAL A 61 2.69 -10.22 -0.30
CA VAL A 61 1.70 -11.23 -0.72
C VAL A 61 0.83 -11.69 0.45
N VAL A 62 1.22 -11.39 1.68
CA VAL A 62 0.38 -11.55 2.88
C VAL A 62 -0.90 -10.68 2.79
N PRO A 63 -1.89 -10.91 3.67
CA PRO A 63 -3.03 -10.01 3.79
C PRO A 63 -2.61 -8.54 3.94
N PHE A 64 -3.47 -7.62 3.47
CA PHE A 64 -3.07 -6.21 3.35
C PHE A 64 -2.78 -5.53 4.70
N ASP A 65 -3.62 -5.80 5.68
CA ASP A 65 -3.48 -5.34 7.06
C ASP A 65 -2.20 -5.89 7.72
N GLU A 66 -1.83 -7.15 7.47
CA GLU A 66 -0.53 -7.71 7.89
C GLU A 66 0.65 -7.02 7.18
N SER A 67 0.50 -6.75 5.87
CA SER A 67 1.53 -6.04 5.09
C SER A 67 1.79 -4.64 5.67
N ILE A 68 0.75 -3.91 6.06
CA ILE A 68 0.87 -2.60 6.69
C ILE A 68 1.70 -2.69 7.97
N LEU A 69 1.41 -3.64 8.86
CA LEU A 69 2.14 -3.79 10.12
C LEU A 69 3.61 -4.18 9.89
N LEU A 70 3.87 -5.17 9.03
CA LEU A 70 5.22 -5.63 8.71
C LEU A 70 6.07 -4.50 8.12
N TRP A 71 5.55 -3.78 7.13
CA TRP A 71 6.26 -2.68 6.50
C TRP A 71 6.38 -1.46 7.42
N HIS A 72 5.40 -1.23 8.30
CA HIS A 72 5.46 -0.14 9.29
C HIS A 72 6.63 -0.33 10.25
N MET A 73 6.70 -1.52 10.86
CA MET A 73 7.79 -1.87 11.76
C MET A 73 9.14 -1.89 11.04
N ALA A 74 9.22 -2.48 9.85
CA ALA A 74 10.46 -2.49 9.07
C ALA A 74 10.93 -1.06 8.71
N THR A 75 10.01 -0.16 8.37
CA THR A 75 10.31 1.26 8.09
C THR A 75 10.94 1.93 9.31
N ASP A 76 10.38 1.72 10.50
CA ASP A 76 10.91 2.31 11.74
C ASP A 76 12.25 1.69 12.15
N LEU A 77 12.43 0.37 11.96
CA LEU A 77 13.72 -0.28 12.17
C LEU A 77 14.81 0.26 11.22
N CYS A 78 14.48 0.47 9.93
CA CYS A 78 15.39 1.11 8.98
C CYS A 78 15.70 2.56 9.37
N PHE A 79 14.69 3.32 9.82
CA PHE A 79 14.84 4.71 10.22
C PHE A 79 15.78 4.89 11.42
N TYR A 80 15.67 4.04 12.43
CA TYR A 80 16.40 4.19 13.69
C TYR A 80 17.64 3.31 13.84
N GLY A 81 17.69 2.18 13.14
CA GLY A 81 18.64 1.11 13.41
C GLY A 81 20.02 1.28 12.79
N TYR A 82 20.11 1.92 11.62
CA TYR A 82 21.24 1.65 10.72
C TYR A 82 21.95 2.88 10.16
N HIS A 83 21.50 4.08 10.54
CA HIS A 83 22.21 5.33 10.24
C HIS A 83 23.43 5.53 11.15
N HIS A 84 24.50 4.76 10.95
CA HIS A 84 25.82 5.02 11.55
C HIS A 84 27.05 4.72 10.67
N HIS A 85 26.90 4.39 9.38
CA HIS A 85 28.07 4.16 8.51
C HIS A 85 28.69 5.41 7.83
N GLY A 86 28.23 6.63 8.14
CA GLY A 86 28.61 7.83 7.38
C GLY A 86 29.23 9.03 8.13
N ASP A 87 29.29 9.05 9.46
CA ASP A 87 29.62 10.29 10.20
C ASP A 87 31.12 10.53 10.44
N ALA A 88 32.02 9.74 9.86
CA ALA A 88 33.43 10.09 9.79
C ALA A 88 33.75 10.68 8.40
N PRO A 89 33.75 12.01 8.22
CA PRO A 89 34.19 12.60 6.97
C PRO A 89 35.67 12.25 6.73
N ALA A 90 35.96 11.64 5.58
CA ALA A 90 37.33 11.51 5.12
C ALA A 90 37.96 12.92 5.00
N PRO A 91 39.14 13.18 5.57
CA PRO A 91 39.75 14.51 5.51
C PRO A 91 40.11 14.84 4.06
N GLY A 92 39.43 15.82 3.44
CA GLY A 92 39.86 16.41 2.16
C GLY A 92 38.79 16.77 1.11
N ALA A 93 37.50 16.49 1.31
CA ALA A 93 36.49 16.61 0.24
C ALA A 93 35.61 17.87 0.33
N ALA A 94 36.18 19.06 0.11
CA ALA A 94 35.44 20.33 0.19
C ALA A 94 34.38 20.51 -0.92
N CYS A 95 34.56 19.94 -2.12
CA CYS A 95 33.56 19.97 -3.19
C CYS A 95 32.47 18.87 -3.06
N ALA A 96 32.79 17.75 -2.40
CA ALA A 96 31.82 16.70 -2.11
C ALA A 96 30.88 17.09 -0.97
N ALA A 97 31.28 17.98 -0.05
CA ALA A 97 30.48 18.35 1.10
C ALA A 97 29.11 18.94 0.76
N ALA A 98 28.98 19.75 -0.30
CA ALA A 98 27.69 20.34 -0.70
C ALA A 98 26.76 19.30 -1.36
N TRP A 99 27.31 18.43 -2.22
CA TRP A 99 26.55 17.30 -2.79
C TRP A 99 26.17 16.29 -1.71
N CYS A 100 27.10 15.92 -0.82
CA CYS A 100 26.83 15.02 0.31
C CYS A 100 25.80 15.61 1.28
N THR A 101 25.83 16.91 1.57
CA THR A 101 24.82 17.54 2.44
C THR A 101 23.46 17.67 1.76
N ALA A 102 23.41 18.00 0.46
CA ALA A 102 22.17 18.02 -0.31
C ALA A 102 21.55 16.63 -0.48
N SER A 103 22.37 15.62 -0.78
CA SER A 103 21.97 14.22 -0.88
C SER A 103 21.53 13.66 0.47
N ALA A 104 22.26 13.97 1.55
CA ALA A 104 21.84 13.61 2.91
C ALA A 104 20.54 14.32 3.33
N SER A 105 20.36 15.58 2.94
CA SER A 105 19.11 16.32 3.17
C SER A 105 17.93 15.68 2.42
N ARG A 106 18.14 15.32 1.15
CA ARG A 106 17.13 14.63 0.33
C ARG A 106 16.78 13.27 0.92
N LEU A 107 17.77 12.50 1.35
CA LEU A 107 17.58 11.20 1.98
C LEU A 107 16.79 11.33 3.29
N ARG A 108 17.13 12.31 4.13
CA ARG A 108 16.39 12.61 5.38
C ARG A 108 14.94 12.99 5.10
N GLN A 109 14.69 13.82 4.08
CA GLN A 109 13.33 14.17 3.67
C GLN A 109 12.56 12.95 3.13
N LYS A 110 13.22 12.09 2.35
CA LYS A 110 12.65 10.84 1.83
C LYS A 110 12.29 9.89 2.98
N ALA A 111 13.22 9.67 3.91
CA ALA A 111 13.01 8.88 5.13
C ALA A 111 11.87 9.43 6.00
N ALA A 112 11.82 10.75 6.21
CA ALA A 112 10.74 11.40 6.95
C ALA A 112 9.37 11.17 6.29
N ARG A 113 9.26 11.34 4.96
CA ARG A 113 8.02 11.06 4.23
C ARG A 113 7.62 9.59 4.31
N CYS A 114 8.58 8.67 4.19
CA CYS A 114 8.32 7.24 4.36
C CYS A 114 7.70 6.94 5.73
N ARG A 115 8.28 7.53 6.78
CA ARG A 115 7.79 7.39 8.14
C ARG A 115 6.41 8.02 8.34
N GLU A 116 6.15 9.18 7.74
CA GLU A 116 4.84 9.83 7.78
C GLU A 116 3.75 8.99 7.10
N MET A 117 4.02 8.45 5.91
CA MET A 117 3.08 7.55 5.21
C MET A 117 2.85 6.26 6.01
N SER A 118 3.92 5.68 6.53
CA SER A 118 3.90 4.49 7.39
C SER A 118 3.04 4.70 8.64
N ASN A 119 3.29 5.79 9.39
CA ASN A 119 2.53 6.16 10.57
C ASN A 119 1.06 6.39 10.26
N TYR A 120 0.77 7.04 9.13
CA TYR A 120 -0.61 7.27 8.70
C TYR A 120 -1.35 5.94 8.41
N MET A 121 -0.71 5.01 7.71
CA MET A 121 -1.31 3.71 7.39
C MET A 121 -1.51 2.85 8.64
N ALA A 122 -0.56 2.86 9.58
CA ALA A 122 -0.69 2.21 10.88
C ALA A 122 -1.81 2.84 11.73
N HIS A 123 -1.91 4.18 11.74
CA HIS A 123 -3.00 4.91 12.38
C HIS A 123 -4.36 4.51 11.80
N LEU A 124 -4.48 4.42 10.47
CA LEU A 124 -5.71 3.94 9.84
C LEU A 124 -6.05 2.52 10.30
N LEU A 125 -5.07 1.61 10.39
CA LEU A 125 -5.34 0.23 10.85
C LEU A 125 -5.82 0.17 12.31
N CYS A 126 -5.28 1.02 13.18
CA CYS A 126 -5.62 1.07 14.60
C CYS A 126 -6.95 1.78 14.87
N GLU A 127 -7.11 3.00 14.34
CA GLU A 127 -8.19 3.91 14.72
C GLU A 127 -9.35 3.96 13.70
N ASN A 128 -9.08 3.65 12.43
CA ASN A 128 -10.05 3.83 11.34
C ASN A 128 -9.96 2.72 10.27
N PRO A 129 -9.96 1.42 10.64
CA PRO A 129 -9.65 0.30 9.73
C PRO A 129 -10.62 0.21 8.55
N GLN A 130 -11.84 0.71 8.71
CA GLN A 130 -12.84 0.82 7.65
C GLN A 130 -12.39 1.65 6.44
N MET A 131 -11.42 2.56 6.62
CA MET A 131 -10.85 3.38 5.54
C MET A 131 -9.75 2.66 4.74
N LEU A 132 -9.28 1.48 5.15
CA LEU A 132 -8.24 0.74 4.42
C LEU A 132 -8.85 -0.15 3.34
N MET A 133 -9.59 -1.17 3.76
CA MET A 133 -10.31 -2.09 2.89
C MET A 133 -11.44 -2.77 3.66
N VAL A 134 -12.37 -3.38 2.94
CA VAL A 134 -13.41 -4.19 3.57
C VAL A 134 -12.77 -5.35 4.34
N GLY A 135 -13.06 -5.43 5.64
CA GLY A 135 -12.60 -6.53 6.50
C GLY A 135 -11.21 -6.36 7.09
N ALA A 136 -10.61 -5.17 7.06
CA ALA A 136 -9.34 -4.91 7.75
C ALA A 136 -9.39 -5.29 9.24
N ARG A 137 -8.41 -6.07 9.69
CA ARG A 137 -8.37 -6.67 11.02
C ARG A 137 -7.57 -5.81 12.00
N TRP A 138 -8.28 -4.99 12.77
CA TRP A 138 -7.65 -4.13 13.79
C TRP A 138 -6.92 -4.91 14.89
N HIS A 139 -7.38 -6.13 15.22
CA HIS A 139 -6.76 -6.95 16.28
C HIS A 139 -5.32 -7.32 15.98
N LEU A 140 -4.89 -7.36 14.71
CA LEU A 140 -3.50 -7.62 14.35
C LEU A 140 -2.55 -6.58 14.92
N PHE A 141 -2.99 -5.33 15.10
CA PHE A 141 -2.18 -4.31 15.77
C PHE A 141 -1.91 -4.71 17.22
N LYS A 142 -2.93 -5.24 17.90
CA LYS A 142 -2.82 -5.75 19.27
C LYS A 142 -1.90 -6.97 19.31
N ASP A 143 -2.05 -7.92 18.38
CA ASP A 143 -1.20 -9.11 18.31
C ASP A 143 0.27 -8.73 18.07
N ALA A 144 0.55 -7.78 17.16
CA ALA A 144 1.88 -7.26 16.91
C ALA A 144 2.46 -6.51 18.13
N TYR A 145 1.61 -5.79 18.87
CA TYR A 145 2.01 -5.13 20.12
C TYR A 145 2.37 -6.15 21.21
N GLU A 146 1.58 -7.22 21.35
CA GLU A 146 1.85 -8.32 22.30
C GLU A 146 3.15 -9.04 21.92
N ASP A 147 3.37 -9.37 20.65
CA ASP A 147 4.62 -9.94 20.14
C ASP A 147 5.84 -9.04 20.41
N LEU A 148 5.68 -7.71 20.29
CA LEU A 148 6.71 -6.73 20.67
C LEU A 148 6.99 -6.74 22.18
N CYS A 149 5.96 -6.78 23.01
CA CYS A 149 6.12 -6.89 24.46
C CYS A 149 6.81 -8.19 24.87
N GLU A 150 6.46 -9.32 24.24
CA GLU A 150 7.09 -10.61 24.49
C GLU A 150 8.56 -10.62 24.07
N THR A 151 8.87 -10.08 22.89
CA THR A 151 10.24 -9.93 22.38
C THR A 151 11.11 -9.10 23.31
N LEU A 152 10.57 -8.00 23.84
CA LEU A 152 11.29 -7.15 24.78
C LEU A 152 11.35 -7.80 26.16
N GLY A 153 10.39 -8.65 26.52
CA GLY A 153 10.29 -9.28 27.84
C GLY A 153 9.93 -8.28 28.94
N LYS A 154 9.96 -8.73 30.19
CA LYS A 154 9.75 -7.88 31.38
C LYS A 154 11.00 -7.04 31.67
N GLU A 155 11.31 -6.08 30.80
CA GLU A 155 12.42 -5.15 31.03
C GLU A 155 12.17 -4.27 32.26
N THR A 156 13.25 -3.98 32.99
CA THR A 156 13.20 -3.13 34.20
C THR A 156 12.98 -1.65 33.90
N SER A 157 13.11 -1.21 32.63
CA SER A 157 12.90 0.17 32.23
C SER A 157 12.22 0.27 30.86
N THR A 158 11.20 1.13 30.79
CA THR A 158 10.57 1.53 29.53
C THR A 158 11.61 2.22 28.63
N PRO A 159 11.62 1.96 27.31
CA PRO A 159 12.45 2.72 26.37
C PRO A 159 12.20 4.23 26.52
N LYS A 160 13.25 5.05 26.42
CA LYS A 160 13.14 6.51 26.56
C LYS A 160 12.51 7.15 25.33
N ASP A 161 12.79 6.58 24.16
CA ASP A 161 12.29 7.03 22.88
C ASP A 161 12.18 5.86 21.88
N GLU A 162 11.62 6.16 20.72
CA GLU A 162 11.42 5.20 19.61
C GLU A 162 12.75 4.66 19.07
N LYS A 163 13.84 5.45 19.17
CA LYS A 163 15.17 5.03 18.72
C LYS A 163 15.72 3.93 19.62
N GLU A 164 15.65 4.12 20.93
CA GLU A 164 16.07 3.11 21.90
C GLU A 164 15.23 1.84 21.76
N LEU A 165 13.92 1.97 21.54
CA LEU A 165 13.03 0.84 21.28
C LEU A 165 13.49 0.04 20.05
N ALA A 166 13.68 0.70 18.90
CA ALA A 166 14.15 0.05 17.67
C ALA A 166 15.51 -0.64 17.87
N GLN A 167 16.45 0.01 18.55
CA GLN A 167 17.76 -0.56 18.86
C GLN A 167 17.67 -1.81 19.75
N ARG A 168 16.76 -1.83 20.73
CA ARG A 168 16.52 -3.01 21.58
C ARG A 168 15.98 -4.18 20.76
N VAL A 169 15.03 -3.93 19.84
CA VAL A 169 14.52 -4.95 18.91
C VAL A 169 15.65 -5.53 18.05
N ILE A 170 16.50 -4.67 17.50
CA ILE A 170 17.68 -5.05 16.71
C ILE A 170 18.76 -5.75 17.56
N ALA A 171 18.83 -5.51 18.87
CA ALA A 171 19.75 -6.26 19.71
C ALA A 171 19.25 -7.67 20.05
N LYS A 172 17.94 -7.83 20.27
CA LYS A 172 17.37 -9.07 20.84
C LYS A 172 16.92 -10.13 19.85
N VAL A 173 16.43 -9.72 18.69
CA VAL A 173 15.75 -10.64 17.76
C VAL A 173 16.74 -11.32 16.83
N GLU A 174 17.26 -12.48 17.17
CA GLU A 174 18.14 -13.20 16.24
C GLU A 174 17.45 -13.42 14.88
N LEU A 175 18.18 -13.14 13.80
CA LEU A 175 17.67 -13.40 12.45
C LEU A 175 17.53 -14.91 12.24
N PRO A 176 16.52 -15.36 11.47
CA PRO A 176 16.37 -16.77 11.17
C PRO A 176 17.68 -17.34 10.59
N GLN A 177 18.24 -18.36 11.22
CA GLN A 177 19.22 -19.21 10.53
C GLN A 177 18.49 -19.97 9.40
N PRO A 178 19.16 -20.32 8.29
CA PRO A 178 18.55 -21.12 7.24
C PRO A 178 18.32 -22.55 7.77
N VAL A 179 17.20 -22.77 8.45
CA VAL A 179 16.80 -24.09 8.92
C VAL A 179 16.09 -24.81 7.77
N GLY A 180 16.41 -26.10 7.61
CA GLY A 180 15.90 -26.99 6.56
C GLY A 180 14.36 -27.14 6.55
N PRO A 181 13.84 -28.00 5.64
CA PRO A 181 12.47 -27.92 5.11
C PRO A 181 11.32 -28.25 6.08
N GLU A 182 11.56 -28.43 7.39
CA GLU A 182 10.56 -28.92 8.35
C GLU A 182 10.49 -28.13 9.67
N GLY A 183 11.02 -26.91 9.71
CA GLY A 183 10.75 -26.00 10.82
C GLY A 183 9.46 -25.23 10.58
N GLU A 184 8.37 -25.59 11.28
CA GLU A 184 7.25 -24.67 11.51
C GLU A 184 7.81 -23.45 12.25
N GLY A 185 8.24 -22.45 11.47
CA GLY A 185 8.80 -21.22 11.98
C GLY A 185 7.68 -20.45 12.65
N GLY A 186 7.54 -20.59 13.96
CA GLY A 186 6.81 -19.63 14.79
C GLY A 186 7.45 -18.25 14.59
N GLY A 187 6.93 -17.51 13.62
CA GLY A 187 7.42 -16.20 13.23
C GLY A 187 6.46 -15.14 13.70
N GLY A 188 6.83 -14.43 14.76
CA GLY A 188 6.13 -13.22 15.18
C GLY A 188 6.35 -12.08 14.20
N PHE A 189 5.41 -11.12 14.18
CA PHE A 189 5.50 -9.87 13.41
C PHE A 189 6.86 -9.18 13.57
N VAL A 190 7.42 -9.17 14.78
CA VAL A 190 8.68 -8.47 15.10
C VAL A 190 9.87 -9.15 14.42
N ARG A 191 9.90 -10.48 14.41
CA ARG A 191 10.97 -11.24 13.74
C ARG A 191 10.90 -11.06 12.24
N ASP A 192 9.71 -11.13 11.67
CA ASP A 192 9.51 -11.03 10.23
C ASP A 192 9.75 -9.59 9.73
N ALA A 193 9.35 -8.57 10.49
CA ALA A 193 9.66 -7.17 10.20
C ALA A 193 11.17 -6.87 10.32
N ARG A 194 11.87 -7.48 11.27
CA ARG A 194 13.33 -7.35 11.36
C ARG A 194 14.01 -7.97 10.15
N ALA A 195 13.62 -9.18 9.75
CA ALA A 195 14.16 -9.81 8.55
C ALA A 195 13.90 -8.96 7.29
N LEU A 196 12.70 -8.35 7.21
CA LEU A 196 12.37 -7.41 6.14
C LEU A 196 13.26 -6.16 6.17
N ALA A 197 13.50 -5.58 7.35
CA ALA A 197 14.39 -4.43 7.51
C ALA A 197 15.83 -4.74 7.04
N GLU A 198 16.38 -5.89 7.41
CA GLU A 198 17.72 -6.32 6.95
C GLU A 198 17.80 -6.47 5.42
N ALA A 199 16.77 -7.08 4.81
CA ALA A 199 16.70 -7.19 3.36
C ALA A 199 16.63 -5.82 2.66
N LEU A 200 15.93 -4.86 3.27
CA LEU A 200 15.84 -3.48 2.78
C LEU A 200 17.18 -2.74 2.92
N LEU A 201 17.89 -2.93 4.04
CA LEU A 201 19.19 -2.30 4.30
C LEU A 201 20.29 -2.78 3.38
N ALA A 202 20.22 -4.04 2.95
CA ALA A 202 21.15 -4.61 1.98
C ALA A 202 21.11 -3.89 0.61
N LEU A 203 20.09 -3.08 0.34
CA LEU A 203 19.97 -2.27 -0.88
C LEU A 203 20.80 -0.96 -0.83
N GLY A 204 21.35 -0.63 0.34
CA GLY A 204 21.99 0.65 0.61
C GLY A 204 20.97 1.79 0.78
N ASP A 205 21.40 2.87 1.45
CA ASP A 205 20.52 3.95 1.90
C ASP A 205 19.56 4.50 0.83
N ASP A 206 20.05 4.85 -0.36
CA ASP A 206 19.21 5.46 -1.39
C ASP A 206 18.20 4.45 -1.95
N GLY A 207 18.66 3.27 -2.36
CA GLY A 207 17.78 2.21 -2.90
C GLY A 207 16.75 1.72 -1.87
N MET A 208 17.15 1.59 -0.61
CA MET A 208 16.26 1.26 0.50
C MET A 208 15.12 2.27 0.61
N TRP A 209 15.42 3.56 0.71
CA TRP A 209 14.40 4.58 0.89
C TRP A 209 13.57 4.79 -0.39
N GLU A 210 14.10 4.53 -1.59
CA GLU A 210 13.32 4.52 -2.84
C GLU A 210 12.28 3.40 -2.88
N VAL A 211 12.69 2.20 -2.47
CA VAL A 211 11.78 1.05 -2.36
C VAL A 211 10.70 1.33 -1.32
N ILE A 212 11.08 1.75 -0.11
CA ILE A 212 10.12 2.04 0.96
C ILE A 212 9.13 3.14 0.54
N GLU A 213 9.61 4.23 -0.06
CA GLU A 213 8.75 5.32 -0.55
C GLU A 213 7.77 4.83 -1.60
N GLY A 214 8.24 4.05 -2.58
CA GLY A 214 7.40 3.49 -3.63
C GLY A 214 6.34 2.53 -3.10
N VAL A 215 6.70 1.67 -2.14
CA VAL A 215 5.76 0.72 -1.52
C VAL A 215 4.65 1.46 -0.77
N TRP A 216 4.99 2.47 0.04
CA TRP A 216 3.97 3.24 0.75
C TRP A 216 3.06 4.02 -0.18
N VAL A 217 3.59 4.59 -1.27
CA VAL A 217 2.77 5.25 -2.30
C VAL A 217 1.78 4.27 -2.94
N GLU A 218 2.24 3.06 -3.27
CA GLU A 218 1.37 2.00 -3.80
C GLU A 218 0.31 1.57 -2.78
N MET A 219 0.67 1.39 -1.51
CA MET A 219 -0.28 1.02 -0.45
C MET A 219 -1.32 2.12 -0.19
N LEU A 220 -0.94 3.40 -0.27
CA LEU A 220 -1.89 4.52 -0.19
C LEU A 220 -2.89 4.49 -1.35
N CYS A 221 -2.40 4.30 -2.58
CA CYS A 221 -3.27 4.18 -3.76
C CYS A 221 -4.20 2.97 -3.63
N PHE A 222 -3.65 1.83 -3.19
CA PHE A 222 -4.41 0.63 -2.92
C PHE A 222 -5.50 0.89 -1.87
N SER A 223 -5.21 1.51 -0.74
CA SER A 223 -6.23 1.86 0.26
C SER A 223 -7.30 2.81 -0.32
N GLY A 224 -6.87 3.83 -1.05
CA GLY A 224 -7.77 4.83 -1.66
C GLY A 224 -8.81 4.19 -2.59
N GLY A 225 -8.39 3.24 -3.42
CA GLY A 225 -9.27 2.48 -4.33
C GLY A 225 -10.08 1.36 -3.66
N ARG A 226 -9.82 1.02 -2.39
CA ARG A 226 -10.39 -0.16 -1.69
C ARG A 226 -11.31 0.23 -0.56
N CYS A 227 -11.15 1.45 -0.05
CA CYS A 227 -12.09 2.08 0.84
C CYS A 227 -13.47 2.18 0.16
N ARG A 228 -14.53 2.03 0.97
CA ARG A 228 -15.89 2.17 0.48
C ARG A 228 -16.17 3.64 0.16
N GLY A 229 -16.68 3.93 -1.03
CA GLY A 229 -16.90 5.32 -1.48
C GLY A 229 -17.76 6.17 -0.52
N TYR A 230 -18.75 5.57 0.17
CA TYR A 230 -19.54 6.30 1.16
C TYR A 230 -18.73 6.73 2.39
N LEU A 231 -17.66 5.99 2.76
CA LEU A 231 -16.79 6.35 3.88
C LEU A 231 -15.93 7.56 3.51
N HIS A 232 -15.39 7.61 2.28
CA HIS A 232 -14.75 8.81 1.74
C HIS A 232 -15.70 10.01 1.79
N ALA A 233 -16.94 9.85 1.31
CA ALA A 233 -17.95 10.91 1.34
C ALA A 233 -18.31 11.35 2.78
N LYS A 234 -18.48 10.40 3.70
CA LYS A 234 -18.75 10.68 5.12
C LYS A 234 -17.62 11.48 5.75
N ALA A 235 -16.37 11.07 5.53
CA ALA A 235 -15.19 11.74 6.06
C ALA A 235 -15.07 13.18 5.53
N LEU A 236 -15.40 13.44 4.26
CA LEU A 236 -15.43 14.81 3.72
C LEU A 236 -16.42 15.72 4.46
N GLY A 237 -17.56 15.18 4.92
CA GLY A 237 -18.54 15.91 5.71
C GLY A 237 -18.09 16.28 7.13
N THR A 238 -16.99 15.67 7.63
CA THR A 238 -16.48 15.87 9.00
C THR A 238 -15.08 16.46 9.06
N GLY A 239 -14.58 17.05 7.95
CA GLY A 239 -13.26 17.70 7.88
C GLY A 239 -12.27 17.04 6.91
N GLY A 240 -12.61 15.88 6.36
CA GLY A 240 -11.78 15.12 5.42
C GLY A 240 -10.68 14.30 6.09
N GLU A 241 -10.30 13.19 5.44
CA GLU A 241 -9.13 12.37 5.79
C GLU A 241 -8.05 12.52 4.71
N PHE A 242 -6.77 12.30 5.04
CA PHE A 242 -5.69 12.38 4.04
C PHE A 242 -5.94 11.43 2.86
N LEU A 243 -6.41 10.21 3.14
CA LEU A 243 -6.75 9.21 2.12
C LEU A 243 -7.84 9.69 1.15
N ASN A 244 -8.70 10.63 1.54
CA ASN A 244 -9.71 11.20 0.65
C ASN A 244 -9.06 12.00 -0.47
N TYR A 245 -7.96 12.70 -0.20
CA TYR A 245 -7.22 13.44 -1.23
C TYR A 245 -6.56 12.49 -2.23
N VAL A 246 -6.01 11.37 -1.73
CA VAL A 246 -5.47 10.29 -2.57
C VAL A 246 -6.58 9.71 -3.45
N TRP A 247 -7.74 9.37 -2.87
CA TRP A 247 -8.89 8.85 -3.59
C TRP A 247 -9.45 9.83 -4.63
N LEU A 248 -9.57 11.12 -4.30
CA LEU A 248 -10.03 12.15 -5.23
C LEU A 248 -9.04 12.34 -6.39
N LEU A 249 -7.73 12.34 -6.11
CA LEU A 249 -6.70 12.40 -7.15
C LEU A 249 -6.76 11.18 -8.07
N MET A 250 -6.87 9.99 -7.50
CA MET A 250 -7.06 8.74 -8.24
C MET A 250 -8.30 8.82 -9.15
N SER A 251 -9.45 9.22 -8.60
CA SER A 251 -10.70 9.39 -9.35
C SER A 251 -10.56 10.41 -10.49
N TYR A 252 -9.95 11.56 -10.22
CA TYR A 252 -9.66 12.58 -11.23
C TYR A 252 -8.79 12.06 -12.36
N MET A 253 -7.83 11.18 -12.05
CA MET A 253 -6.93 10.57 -13.02
C MET A 253 -7.49 9.27 -13.64
N GLY A 254 -8.77 8.95 -13.45
CA GLY A 254 -9.42 7.78 -14.04
C GLY A 254 -8.98 6.44 -13.46
N MET A 255 -8.41 6.45 -12.25
CA MET A 255 -7.99 5.23 -11.54
C MET A 255 -9.16 4.54 -10.87
N GLU A 256 -8.98 3.26 -10.59
CA GLU A 256 -10.08 2.39 -10.22
C GLU A 256 -10.51 2.57 -8.77
N THR A 257 -11.80 2.77 -8.58
CA THR A 257 -12.46 2.85 -7.28
C THR A 257 -13.09 1.51 -6.89
N LEU A 258 -13.47 1.37 -5.62
CA LEU A 258 -14.14 0.15 -5.15
C LEU A 258 -15.47 -0.08 -5.87
N ALA A 259 -16.21 0.98 -6.19
CA ALA A 259 -17.50 0.89 -6.88
C ALA A 259 -17.33 0.29 -8.28
N GLU A 260 -16.38 0.81 -9.05
CA GLU A 260 -16.03 0.27 -10.37
C GLU A 260 -15.53 -1.18 -10.26
N ARG A 261 -14.75 -1.49 -9.21
CA ARG A 261 -14.33 -2.87 -8.91
C ARG A 261 -15.50 -3.83 -8.76
N MET A 262 -16.52 -3.47 -7.99
CA MET A 262 -17.68 -4.32 -7.75
C MET A 262 -18.57 -4.50 -8.98
N GLN A 263 -18.52 -3.57 -9.94
CA GLN A 263 -19.35 -3.60 -11.16
C GLN A 263 -18.67 -4.27 -12.36
N ARG A 264 -17.37 -4.59 -12.26
CA ARG A 264 -16.64 -5.22 -13.36
C ARG A 264 -17.19 -6.62 -13.66
N ALA A 265 -17.51 -6.88 -14.92
CA ALA A 265 -17.71 -8.23 -15.41
C ALA A 265 -16.37 -8.99 -15.42
N GLU A 266 -16.35 -10.20 -14.87
CA GLU A 266 -15.24 -11.12 -15.05
C GLU A 266 -15.19 -11.53 -16.53
N LEU A 267 -14.22 -11.01 -17.27
CA LEU A 267 -13.95 -11.47 -18.62
C LEU A 267 -13.06 -12.72 -18.53
N PRO A 268 -13.38 -13.81 -19.25
CA PRO A 268 -12.50 -14.97 -19.33
C PRO A 268 -11.09 -14.55 -19.74
N SER A 269 -10.10 -15.02 -18.98
CA SER A 269 -8.69 -14.94 -19.35
C SER A 269 -8.51 -15.52 -20.76
N ALA A 270 -7.86 -14.79 -21.67
CA ALA A 270 -7.58 -15.24 -23.04
C ALA A 270 -6.50 -16.34 -23.11
N GLY A 271 -6.54 -17.29 -22.18
CA GLY A 271 -5.65 -18.44 -22.09
C GLY A 271 -6.34 -19.53 -21.28
N GLY A 272 -6.91 -20.52 -21.97
CA GLY A 272 -7.53 -21.70 -21.37
C GLY A 272 -8.81 -22.13 -22.10
N ASP A 273 -8.66 -23.14 -22.96
CA ASP A 273 -9.68 -23.93 -23.66
C ASP A 273 -10.66 -23.24 -24.61
N ALA A 274 -10.42 -23.48 -25.90
CA ALA A 274 -11.44 -23.45 -26.94
C ALA A 274 -12.50 -24.53 -26.62
N GLY A 275 -13.53 -24.14 -25.87
CA GLY A 275 -14.50 -25.12 -25.39
C GLY A 275 -15.85 -24.59 -24.92
N ALA A 276 -16.24 -23.34 -25.19
CA ALA A 276 -17.63 -22.89 -25.21
C ALA A 276 -17.68 -21.42 -25.67
N ALA A 277 -18.27 -21.16 -26.83
CA ALA A 277 -18.64 -19.79 -27.20
C ALA A 277 -19.66 -19.25 -26.18
N PRO A 278 -19.55 -17.99 -25.73
CA PRO A 278 -20.58 -17.38 -24.91
C PRO A 278 -21.86 -17.26 -25.73
N ARG A 279 -22.98 -17.74 -25.19
CA ARG A 279 -24.30 -17.53 -25.81
C ARG A 279 -24.64 -16.04 -25.74
N ILE A 280 -24.67 -15.39 -26.89
CA ILE A 280 -25.25 -14.05 -27.05
C ILE A 280 -26.77 -14.18 -26.87
N PRO A 281 -27.40 -13.51 -25.90
CA PRO A 281 -28.85 -13.47 -25.81
C PRO A 281 -29.41 -12.54 -26.90
N GLY A 282 -30.20 -13.11 -27.83
CA GLY A 282 -31.21 -12.39 -28.58
C GLY A 282 -30.80 -11.86 -29.95
N GLU A 283 -30.56 -12.74 -30.92
CA GLU A 283 -30.95 -12.41 -32.29
C GLU A 283 -32.48 -12.38 -32.35
N LEU A 284 -33.04 -11.18 -32.52
CA LEU A 284 -34.43 -10.98 -32.91
C LEU A 284 -34.65 -11.75 -34.22
N HIS A 285 -35.32 -12.90 -34.12
CA HIS A 285 -35.85 -13.59 -35.28
C HIS A 285 -36.83 -12.65 -35.99
N ALA A 286 -36.40 -12.12 -37.13
CA ALA A 286 -37.30 -11.63 -38.16
C ALA A 286 -38.09 -12.84 -38.66
N GLY A 287 -39.38 -12.91 -38.32
CA GLY A 287 -40.22 -14.02 -38.73
C GLY A 287 -41.67 -13.87 -38.29
N GLY A 288 -42.49 -13.31 -39.18
CA GLY A 288 -43.94 -13.44 -39.15
C GLY A 288 -44.67 -12.24 -38.55
N ALA A 289 -45.26 -11.42 -39.43
CA ALA A 289 -46.32 -10.51 -39.03
C ALA A 289 -47.58 -11.30 -38.66
N PRO A 290 -48.25 -10.98 -37.54
CA PRO A 290 -49.67 -11.23 -37.39
C PRO A 290 -50.42 -9.90 -37.43
N THR A 291 -51.37 -9.84 -38.36
CA THR A 291 -52.44 -8.86 -38.41
C THR A 291 -53.38 -8.96 -37.20
N THR A 292 -54.19 -7.92 -37.06
CA THR A 292 -55.47 -7.80 -36.31
C THR A 292 -55.40 -7.47 -34.81
N THR A 293 -55.73 -6.19 -34.54
CA THR A 293 -56.68 -5.66 -33.54
C THR A 293 -56.81 -6.37 -32.21
N ASP A 294 -56.49 -5.65 -31.11
CA ASP A 294 -57.39 -5.56 -29.95
C ASP A 294 -57.04 -4.35 -29.06
N GLU A 295 -58.10 -3.83 -28.43
CA GLU A 295 -58.29 -2.52 -27.82
C GLU A 295 -57.44 -2.24 -26.56
N ILE A 296 -57.11 -0.97 -26.35
CA ILE A 296 -56.55 -0.45 -25.09
C ILE A 296 -57.72 -0.21 -24.12
N VAL A 297 -57.85 -1.05 -23.10
CA VAL A 297 -58.74 -0.81 -21.95
C VAL A 297 -57.99 -0.02 -20.88
N ILE A 298 -58.41 1.23 -20.66
CA ILE A 298 -58.02 2.04 -19.50
C ILE A 298 -58.84 1.55 -18.31
N MET A 299 -58.20 1.04 -17.26
CA MET A 299 -58.84 0.82 -15.97
C MET A 299 -58.68 2.07 -15.10
N GLU A 300 -59.75 2.86 -14.99
CA GLU A 300 -59.97 3.73 -13.84
C GLU A 300 -60.37 2.87 -12.64
N GLY A 301 -59.74 3.12 -11.49
CA GLY A 301 -60.07 2.51 -10.22
C GLY A 301 -60.31 3.58 -9.17
N GLU A 302 -61.58 3.92 -8.94
CA GLU A 302 -62.07 4.48 -7.68
C GLU A 302 -62.68 3.35 -6.85
N VAL A 303 -62.27 3.24 -5.57
CA VAL A 303 -63.15 3.40 -4.40
C VAL A 303 -62.32 3.99 -3.26
#